data_AF-A0A7X9ST77-F1
#
_entry.id   AF-A0A7X9ST77-F1
#
_cell.length_a   1.000
_cell.length_b   1.000
_cell.length_c   1.000
_cell.angle_alpha   90.00
_cell.angle_beta   90.00
_cell.angle_gamma   90.00
#
_symmetry.space_group_name_H-M   'P 1'
#
loop_
_entity.id
_entity.type
_entity.pdbx_description
1 polymer ?
#
loop_
_entity_poly.entity_id
_entity_poly.type
_entity_poly.pdbx_seq_one_letter_code
_entity_poly.pdbx_strand_id
1 'polypeptide(L)' 'MKDIVSCKCLKCGITENIPREVVEYFDEMDQSNIDEPPCFSCEKCGGTMRPKEYDGVYGKKYKL' A
#
# COMPACT_ATOMS: atom_id res chain seq x y z
N MET A 1 5.86 8.29 -16.67
CA MET A 1 5.36 6.93 -16.41
C MET A 1 4.35 7.03 -15.29
N LYS A 2 3.21 6.33 -15.36
CA LYS A 2 2.31 6.24 -14.20
C LYS A 2 2.78 5.07 -13.35
N ASP A 3 3.64 5.35 -12.38
CA ASP A 3 4.05 4.36 -11.40
C ASP A 3 2.81 3.98 -10.57
N ILE A 4 2.39 2.72 -10.69
CA ILE A 4 1.25 2.15 -9.99
C ILE A 4 1.73 1.06 -9.04
N VAL A 5 1.13 0.99 -7.86
CA VAL A 5 1.42 0.01 -6.84
C VAL A 5 0.23 -0.94 -6.74
N SER A 6 0.47 -2.24 -6.90
CA SER A 6 -0.58 -3.25 -6.75
C SER A 6 -0.80 -3.57 -5.28
N CYS A 7 -1.95 -3.17 -4.75
CA CYS A 7 -2.39 -3.43 -3.39
C CYS A 7 -3.34 -4.62 -3.35
N LYS A 8 -3.09 -5.60 -2.47
CA LYS A 8 -3.90 -6.81 -2.30
C LYS A 8 -4.69 -6.75 -1.01
N CYS A 9 -5.99 -7.04 -1.09
CA CYS A 9 -6.82 -7.19 0.09
C CYS A 9 -6.50 -8.51 0.79
N LEU A 10 -6.21 -8.44 2.08
CA LEU A 10 -5.90 -9.63 2.90
C LEU A 10 -7.15 -10.48 3.21
N LYS A 11 -8.35 -9.88 3.08
CA LYS A 11 -9.62 -10.53 3.42
C LYS A 11 -10.26 -11.24 2.22
N CYS A 12 -10.38 -10.56 1.08
CA CYS A 12 -11.04 -11.12 -0.11
C CYS A 12 -10.09 -11.44 -1.27
N GLY A 13 -8.81 -11.07 -1.16
CA GLY A 13 -7.79 -11.39 -2.17
C GLY A 13 -7.81 -10.51 -3.43
N ILE A 14 -8.75 -9.56 -3.56
CA ILE A 14 -8.77 -8.64 -4.71
C ILE A 14 -7.49 -7.81 -4.75
N THR A 15 -7.03 -7.48 -5.95
CA THR A 15 -5.88 -6.60 -6.15
C THR A 15 -6.36 -5.33 -6.85
N GLU A 16 -6.00 -4.17 -6.30
CA GLU A 16 -6.29 -2.85 -6.83
C GLU A 16 -4.98 -2.13 -7.17
N ASN A 17 -4.99 -1.31 -8.21
CA ASN A 17 -3.82 -0.54 -8.62
C ASN A 17 -3.98 0.88 -8.09
N ILE A 18 -3.14 1.24 -7.12
CA ILE A 18 -3.15 2.56 -6.49
C ILE A 18 -2.01 3.38 -7.08
N PRO A 19 -2.20 4.66 -7.42
CA PRO A 19 -1.11 5.52 -7.86
C PRO A 19 0.00 5.57 -6.81
N ARG A 20 1.26 5.42 -7.24
CA ARG A 20 2.41 5.45 -6.34
C ARG A 20 2.47 6.73 -5.52
N GLU A 21 2.14 7.88 -6.12
CA GLU A 21 2.09 9.17 -5.42
C GLU A 21 1.15 9.16 -4.20
N VAL A 22 0.02 8.44 -4.29
CA VAL A 22 -0.92 8.31 -3.18
C VAL A 22 -0.30 7.42 -2.11
N VAL A 23 0.30 6.29 -2.50
CA VAL A 23 0.97 5.38 -1.56
C VAL A 23 2.11 6.08 -0.82
N GLU A 24 2.95 6.83 -1.53
CA GLU A 24 4.06 7.60 -0.96
C GLU A 24 3.55 8.70 -0.02
N TYR A 25 2.51 9.43 -0.42
CA TYR A 25 1.91 10.46 0.44
C TYR A 25 1.41 9.87 1.77
N PHE A 26 0.78 8.69 1.74
CA PHE A 26 0.33 8.01 2.96
C PHE A 26 1.51 7.41 3.77
N ASP A 27 2.55 6.92 3.12
CA ASP A 27 3.78 6.40 3.74
C ASP A 27 4.57 7.52 4.46
N GLU A 28 4.60 8.73 3.90
CA GLU A 28 5.22 9.91 4.52
C GLU A 28 4.41 10.43 5.72
N MET A 29 3.08 10.30 5.67
CA MET A 29 2.18 10.80 6.70
C MET A 29 1.99 9.81 7.86
N ASP A 30 1.94 8.51 7.58
CA ASP A 30 1.80 7.46 8.60
C ASP A 30 3.17 7.02 9.14
N GLN A 31 3.83 7.93 9.85
CA GLN A 31 5.10 7.65 10.54
C GLN A 31 4.91 6.89 11.86
N SER A 32 3.70 6.37 12.13
CA SER A 32 3.42 5.60 13.34
C SER A 32 4.27 4.33 13.40
N ASN A 33 4.57 3.73 12.24
CA ASN A 33 5.41 2.54 12.13
C ASN A 33 6.11 2.46 10.76
N ILE A 34 7.38 2.88 10.70
CA ILE A 34 8.22 2.88 9.48
C ILE A 34 8.57 1.44 9.01
N ASP A 35 8.26 0.41 9.80
CA ASP A 35 8.43 -0.99 9.40
C ASP A 35 7.15 -1.62 8.83
N GLU A 36 6.04 -0.88 8.78
CA GLU A 36 4.80 -1.34 8.15
C GLU A 36 4.42 -0.50 6.93
N PRO A 37 3.99 -1.13 5.82
CA PRO A 37 3.51 -0.40 4.67
C PRO A 37 2.14 0.25 4.95
N PRO A 38 1.80 1.31 4.20
CA PRO A 38 0.48 1.95 4.29
C PRO A 38 -0.64 0.95 4.04
N CYS A 39 -1.69 1.07 4.85
CA CYS A 39 -2.88 0.23 4.81
C CYS A 39 -4.07 0.99 4.20
N PHE A 40 -4.73 0.37 3.22
CA PHE A 40 -5.92 0.91 2.58
C PHE A 40 -7.17 0.09 2.90
N SER A 41 -8.34 0.71 2.81
CA SER A 41 -9.61 0.01 2.95
C SER A 41 -10.06 -0.54 1.59
N CYS A 42 -10.29 -1.84 1.51
CA CYS A 42 -10.79 -2.46 0.29
C CYS A 42 -12.20 -1.98 -0.06
N GLU A 43 -12.40 -1.46 -1.27
CA GLU A 43 -13.71 -0.96 -1.71
C GLU A 43 -14.78 -2.06 -1.77
N LYS A 44 -14.36 -3.31 -2.03
CA LYS A 44 -15.29 -4.44 -2.19
C LYS A 44 -15.78 -5.02 -0.86
N CYS A 45 -14.94 -5.11 0.16
CA CYS A 45 -15.26 -5.85 1.39
C CYS A 45 -14.93 -5.11 2.70
N GLY A 46 -14.41 -3.88 2.61
CA GLY A 46 -13.97 -3.09 3.76
C GLY A 46 -12.77 -3.68 4.52
N GLY A 47 -12.12 -4.71 3.98
CA GLY A 47 -10.95 -5.34 4.60
C GLY A 47 -9.66 -4.56 4.37
N THR A 48 -8.66 -4.81 5.21
CA THR A 48 -7.33 -4.20 5.06
C THR A 48 -6.65 -4.65 3.78
N MET A 49 -6.12 -3.67 3.05
CA MET A 49 -5.40 -3.83 1.80
C MET A 49 -3.97 -3.32 1.98
N ARG A 50 -3.00 -4.10 1.51
CA ARG A 50 -1.57 -3.77 1.61
C ARG A 50 -0.89 -3.90 0.25
N PRO A 51 0.14 -3.08 -0.04
CA PRO A 51 0.93 -3.23 -1.27
C PRO A 51 1.60 -4.60 -1.33
N LYS A 52 1.62 -5.22 -2.52
CA LYS A 52 2.29 -6.51 -2.75
C LYS A 52 3.81 -6.36 -2.77
N GLU A 53 4.29 -5.36 -3.50
CA GLU A 53 5.68 -4.91 -3.55
C GLU A 53 5.67 -3.38 -3.61
N TYR A 54 6.40 -2.75 -2.69
CA TYR A 54 6.51 -1.30 -2.62
C TYR A 54 7.86 -0.93 -2.01
N ASP A 55 8.61 -0.07 -2.71
CA ASP A 55 9.79 0.60 -2.17
C ASP A 55 9.32 1.90 -1.49
N GLY A 56 9.27 1.88 -0.17
CA GLY A 56 8.90 3.00 0.68
C GLY A 56 9.83 4.19 0.58
N VAL A 57 9.31 5.36 0.94
CA VAL A 57 10.01 6.65 0.82
C VAL A 57 11.29 6.68 1.67
N TYR A 58 11.30 5.94 2.79
CA TYR A 58 12.46 5.81 3.67
C TYR A 58 13.45 4.71 3.27
N GLY A 59 13.37 4.21 2.02
CA GLY A 59 14.26 3.16 1.50
C GLY A 59 13.93 1.76 2.01
N LYS A 60 12.77 1.57 2.64
CA LYS A 60 12.26 0.28 3.09
C LYS A 60 11.57 -0.46 1.96
N LYS A 61 11.83 -1.75 1.81
CA LYS A 61 11.13 -2.58 0.82
C LYS A 61 10.10 -3.42 1.53
N TYR A 62 8.86 -3.25 1.14
CA TYR A 62 7.74 -4.02 1.65
C TYR A 62 7.34 -5.07 0.64
N LYS A 63 7.17 -6.30 1.13
CA LYS A 63 6.67 -7.42 0.33
C LYS A 63 5.70 -8.24 1.16
N LEU A 64 4.56 -8.55 0.55
CA LEU A 64 3.52 -9.39 1.14
C LEU A 64 3.82 -10.88 1.02
#